data_AF-A0A380E3J7-F1
#
_entry.id   AF-A0A380E3J7-F1
#
_cell.length_a   1.000
_cell.length_b   1.000
_cell.length_c   1.000
_cell.angle_alpha   90.00
_cell.angle_beta   90.00
_cell.angle_gamma   90.00
#
_symmetry.space_group_name_H-M   'P 1'
#
loop_
_entity.id
_entity.type
_entity.pdbx_description
1 polymer ?
#
loop_
_entity_poly.entity_id
_entity_poly.type
_entity_poly.pdbx_seq_one_letter_code
_entity_poly.pdbx_strand_id
1 'polypeptide(L)' 'MKVVVQRVKEASVTNDTLNNQIKKGYCLLVGIGQDSTEQDADVIARKLLMQDYLKMTIIN' A
#
# COMPACT_ATOMS: atom_id res chain seq x y z
N MET A 1 -1.70 -12.42 4.97
CA MET A 1 -1.62 -10.93 4.88
C MET A 1 -3.01 -10.29 4.68
N LYS A 2 -3.27 -9.08 5.21
CA LYS A 2 -4.51 -8.31 4.95
C LYS A 2 -4.17 -6.90 4.48
N VAL A 3 -4.93 -6.36 3.52
CA VAL A 3 -4.69 -5.02 2.98
C VAL A 3 -5.98 -4.23 2.87
N VAL A 4 -5.97 -2.99 3.36
CA VAL A 4 -7.05 -2.01 3.17
C VAL A 4 -6.59 -0.99 2.14
N VAL A 5 -7.35 -0.89 1.04
CA VAL A 5 -7.07 0.05 -0.04
C VAL A 5 -7.92 1.30 0.14
N GLN A 6 -7.27 2.46 0.22
CA GLN A 6 -7.95 3.75 0.34
C GLN A 6 -7.69 4.60 -0.90
N ARG A 7 -8.74 4.98 -1.61
CA ARG A 7 -8.65 5.95 -2.71
C ARG A 7 -8.51 7.35 -2.13
N VAL A 8 -7.36 7.97 -2.40
CA VAL A 8 -7.01 9.27 -1.82
C VAL A 8 -6.72 10.29 -2.90
N LYS A 9 -7.04 11.56 -2.61
CA LYS A 9 -6.59 12.70 -3.43
C LYS A 9 -5.14 13.07 -3.11
N GLU A 10 -4.74 12.84 -1.86
CA GLU A 10 -3.39 13.03 -1.33
C GLU A 10 -3.21 12.14 -0.09
N ALA A 11 -1.99 11.71 0.18
CA ALA A 11 -1.61 11.06 1.43
C ALA A 11 -0.14 11.37 1.75
N SER A 12 0.19 11.49 3.03
CA SER A 12 1.55 11.75 3.50
C SER A 12 1.91 10.87 4.68
N VAL A 13 3.22 10.60 4.81
CA VAL A 13 3.85 9.91 5.92
C VAL A 13 4.95 10.83 6.42
N THR A 14 4.89 11.14 7.71
CA THR A 14 5.89 11.97 8.35
C THR A 14 6.45 11.24 9.56
N ASN A 15 7.77 11.09 9.57
CA ASN A 15 8.59 10.63 10.67
C ASN A 15 9.77 11.62 10.81
N ASP A 16 10.53 11.55 11.90
CA ASP A 16 11.64 12.45 12.22
C ASP A 16 12.68 12.56 11.09
N THR A 17 12.80 11.52 10.26
CA THR A 17 13.76 11.45 9.14
C THR A 17 13.11 11.32 7.76
N LEU A 18 11.80 11.09 7.68
CA LEU A 18 11.11 10.78 6.43
C LEU A 18 9.85 11.62 6.29
N ASN A 19 9.78 12.43 5.23
CA ASN A 19 8.56 13.10 4.82
C ASN A 19 8.24 12.68 3.38
N ASN A 20 7.39 11.68 3.23
CA ASN A 20 6.97 11.17 1.93
C ASN A 20 5.50 11.52 1.68
N GLN A 21 5.19 11.94 0.46
CA GLN A 21 3.83 12.29 0.06
C GLN A 21 3.50 11.76 -1.32
N ILE A 22 2.24 11.36 -1.49
CA ILE A 22 1.63 11.05 -2.77
C ILE A 22 0.46 11.98 -3.03
N LYS A 23 0.24 12.30 -4.30
CA LYS A 23 -0.96 13.01 -4.77
C LYS A 23 -2.09 11.98 -5.00
N LYS A 24 -2.88 12.15 -6.06
CA LYS A 24 -4.00 11.27 -6.38
C LYS A 24 -3.51 9.83 -6.60
N GLY A 25 -4.03 8.89 -5.81
CA GLY A 25 -3.60 7.50 -5.87
C GLY A 25 -4.33 6.62 -4.87
N TYR A 26 -3.67 5.53 -4.46
CA TYR A 26 -4.12 4.65 -3.40
C TYR A 26 -3.13 4.66 -2.24
N CYS A 27 -3.67 4.76 -1.02
CA CYS A 27 -2.95 4.50 0.21
C CYS A 27 -3.30 3.09 0.68
N LEU A 28 -2.28 2.24 0.85
CA LEU A 28 -2.47 0.87 1.33
C LEU A 28 -2.08 0.78 2.81
N LEU A 29 -2.99 0.27 3.63
CA LEU A 29 -2.67 -0.17 4.98
C LEU A 29 -2.50 -1.69 4.96
N VAL A 30 -1.28 -2.16 5.22
CA VAL A 30 -0.92 -3.58 5.13
C VAL A 30 -0.73 -4.15 6.53
N GLY A 31 -1.57 -5.13 6.88
CA GLY A 31 -1.42 -5.94 8.07
C GLY A 31 -0.72 -7.26 7.74
N ILE A 32 0.48 -7.46 8.29
CA ILE A 32 1.26 -8.69 8.17
C ILE A 32 1.00 -9.53 9.44
N GLY A 33 0.52 -10.76 9.25
CA GLY A 33 0.36 -11.74 10.33
C GLY A 33 1.54 -12.72 10.37
N GLN A 34 1.68 -13.48 11.47
CA GLN A 34 2.80 -14.42 11.66
C GLN A 34 2.90 -15.48 10.54
N ASP A 35 1.76 -15.91 9.99
CA ASP A 35 1.71 -16.89 8.90
C ASP A 35 1.74 -16.25 7.50
N SER A 36 1.93 -14.93 7.40
CA SER A 36 1.96 -14.25 6.10
C SER A 36 3.27 -14.55 5.40
N THR A 37 3.17 -15.01 4.15
CA THR A 37 4.35 -15.34 3.33
C THR A 37 4.53 -14.37 2.18
N GLU A 38 5.67 -14.44 1.49
CA GLU A 38 5.91 -13.62 0.30
C GLU A 38 4.90 -13.91 -0.82
N GLN A 39 4.41 -15.15 -0.92
CA GLN A 39 3.38 -15.52 -1.91
C GLN A 39 2.06 -14.77 -1.66
N ASP A 40 1.70 -14.50 -0.41
CA ASP A 40 0.54 -13.65 -0.11
C ASP A 40 0.73 -12.23 -0.66
N ALA A 41 1.94 -11.67 -0.50
CA ALA A 41 2.28 -10.34 -0.99
C ALA A 41 2.15 -10.28 -2.52
N ASP A 42 2.65 -11.30 -3.23
CA ASP A 42 2.56 -11.41 -4.69
C ASP A 42 1.11 -11.50 -5.18
N VAL A 43 0.28 -12.31 -4.52
CA VAL A 43 -1.14 -12.45 -4.88
C VAL A 43 -1.87 -11.11 -4.69
N ILE A 44 -1.58 -10.40 -3.61
CA ILE A 44 -2.19 -9.09 -3.32
C ILE A 44 -1.69 -8.04 -4.31
N ALA A 45 -0.39 -7.96 -4.58
CA ALA A 45 0.19 -7.05 -5.55
C ALA A 45 -0.41 -7.25 -6.95
N ARG A 46 -0.56 -8.51 -7.39
CA ARG A 46 -1.23 -8.83 -8.66
C ARG A 46 -2.68 -8.36 -8.68
N LYS A 47 -3.45 -8.61 -7.62
CA LYS A 47 -4.84 -8.14 -7.51
C LYS A 47 -4.95 -6.63 -7.57
N LEU A 48 -4.01 -5.92 -6.96
CA LEU A 48 -3.97 -4.46 -6.91
C LEU A 48 -3.57 -3.84 -8.26
N LEU A 49 -2.58 -4.41 -8.95
CA LEU A 49 -2.13 -3.93 -10.27
C LEU A 49 -3.14 -4.23 -11.38
N MET A 50 -3.88 -5.33 -11.26
CA MET A 50 -4.91 -5.72 -12.22
C MET A 50 -6.17 -4.83 -12.13
N GLN A 51 -6.33 -4.08 -11.03
CA GLN A 51 -7.45 -3.15 -10.81
C GLN A 51 -7.24 -1.75 -11.40
N ASP A 52 -6.02 -1.41 -11.85
CA ASP A 52 -5.65 -0.30 -12.76
C ASP A 52 -4.17 0.07 -12.50
N TYR A 53 -3.48 0.60 -13.52
CA TYR A 53 -2.11 1.13 -13.47
C TYR A 53 -1.98 2.25 -12.41
N LEU A 54 -1.68 1.91 -11.15
CA LEU A 54 -1.61 2.89 -10.06
C LEU A 54 -0.24 3.02 -9.42
N LYS A 55 0.14 4.28 -9.20
CA LYS A 55 1.20 4.67 -8.27
C LYS A 55 0.74 4.30 -6.86
N MET A 56 1.29 3.19 -6.38
CA MET A 56 1.01 2.63 -5.07
C MET A 56 2.14 3.00 -4.12
N THR A 57 1.80 3.53 -2.95
CA THR A 57 2.79 3.72 -1.87
C THR A 57 2.30 2.95 -0.64
N ILE A 58 3.12 1.98 -0.21
CA ILE A 58 2.92 1.25 1.03
C ILE A 58 3.50 2.13 2.14
N ILE A 59 2.68 2.40 3.15
CA ILE A 59 3.06 3.19 4.31
C ILE A 59 3.24 2.19 5.46
N ASN A 60 4.48 2.02 5.93
CA ASN A 60 4.82 1.34 7.17
C ASN A 60 5.55 2.33 8.07
#